data_AF-A0A644ZGX2-F1
#
_entry.id   AF-A0A644ZGX2-F1
#
_cell.length_a   1.000
_cell.length_b   1.000
_cell.length_c   1.000
_cell.angle_alpha   90.00
_cell.angle_beta   90.00
_cell.angle_gamma   90.00
#
_symmetry.space_group_name_H-M   'P 1'
#
loop_
_entity.id
_entity.type
_entity.pdbx_description
1 polymer ?
#
loop_
_entity_poly.entity_id
_entity_poly.type
_entity_poly.pdbx_seq_one_letter_code
_entity_poly.pdbx_strand_id
1 'polypeptide(L)'
;MSYLLNKDVFFGDAKAVAGMALSGEAGDGESGGFLWGQSLPWSRSLALVSYVRPEQVSQPVADDALLPAARENLAVILQYVQAHPDMEFTFYLVPYSILFWDQTIRTGRLDAVLAMHKLVLEALTALPNARVFYFLDSYDIITDLDNYGDHIHFSPHISALLAERMAAEAPMEASEISARLTALRVFAEGYDYEAIFAG
;
A
#
# COMPACT_ATOMS: atom_id res chain seq x y z
N MET A 1 24.99 -20.86 18.82
CA MET A 1 24.70 -19.86 19.88
C MET A 1 23.19 -19.66 19.88
N SER A 2 22.46 -20.22 20.85
CA SER A 2 20.99 -20.09 20.89
C SER A 2 20.60 -18.73 21.44
N TYR A 3 20.05 -17.89 20.58
CA TYR A 3 19.37 -16.67 20.97
C TYR A 3 17.94 -17.05 21.39
N LEU A 4 17.68 -17.18 22.69
CA LEU A 4 16.36 -17.62 23.17
C LEU A 4 15.34 -16.47 23.20
N LEU A 5 15.72 -15.27 23.69
CA LEU A 5 14.81 -14.13 23.87
C LEU A 5 15.53 -12.78 23.77
N ASN A 6 14.93 -11.82 23.07
CA ASN A 6 15.34 -10.42 23.06
C ASN A 6 14.96 -9.76 24.40
N LYS A 7 15.92 -9.09 25.06
CA LYS A 7 15.69 -8.40 26.34
C LYS A 7 14.63 -7.31 26.22
N ASP A 8 14.58 -6.61 25.09
CA ASP A 8 13.60 -5.55 24.85
C ASP A 8 12.18 -6.13 24.75
N VAL A 9 12.03 -7.28 24.09
CA VAL A 9 10.76 -8.00 24.03
C VAL A 9 10.33 -8.49 25.41
N PHE A 10 11.25 -9.05 26.21
CA PHE A 10 10.89 -9.62 27.51
C PHE A 10 10.60 -8.55 28.58
N PHE A 11 11.34 -7.44 28.57
CA PHE A 11 11.19 -6.40 29.59
C PHE A 11 10.31 -5.21 29.16
N GLY A 12 10.10 -5.01 27.86
CA GLY A 12 9.16 -4.03 27.30
C GLY A 12 7.86 -4.72 26.91
N ASP A 13 7.85 -5.34 25.73
CA ASP A 13 6.63 -5.79 25.05
C ASP A 13 5.84 -6.82 25.87
N ALA A 14 6.50 -7.82 26.44
CA ALA A 14 5.84 -8.87 27.23
C ALA A 14 5.17 -8.31 28.49
N LYS A 15 5.74 -7.27 29.11
CA LYS A 15 5.12 -6.59 30.26
C LYS A 15 3.92 -5.75 29.84
N ALA A 16 4.03 -5.04 28.71
CA ALA A 16 2.92 -4.26 28.16
C ALA A 16 1.74 -5.17 27.78
N VAL A 17 2.01 -6.28 27.07
CA VAL A 17 1.00 -7.28 26.69
C VAL A 17 0.36 -7.94 27.91
N ALA A 18 1.15 -8.32 28.92
CA ALA A 18 0.60 -8.86 30.17
C ALA A 18 -0.24 -7.82 30.92
N GLY A 19 0.15 -6.55 30.91
CA GLY A 19 -0.62 -5.46 31.49
C GLY A 19 -1.99 -5.30 30.84
N MET A 20 -2.05 -5.27 29.50
CA MET A 20 -3.30 -5.19 28.73
C MET A 20 -4.20 -6.41 28.97
N ALA A 21 -3.62 -7.62 28.97
CA ALA A 21 -4.38 -8.84 29.24
C ALA A 21 -5.00 -8.87 30.65
N LEU A 22 -4.30 -8.31 31.64
CA LEU A 22 -4.75 -8.26 33.04
C LEU A 22 -5.73 -7.11 33.33
N SER A 23 -5.71 -6.03 32.55
CA SER A 23 -6.67 -4.91 32.68
C SER A 23 -8.04 -5.24 32.07
N GLY A 24 -8.17 -6.35 31.35
CA GLY A 24 -9.37 -6.67 30.58
C GLY A 24 -9.48 -5.82 29.32
N GLU A 25 -8.45 -5.05 28.97
CA GLU A 25 -8.31 -4.53 27.62
C GLU A 25 -8.06 -5.72 26.71
N ALA A 26 -9.12 -6.18 26.04
CA ALA A 26 -8.98 -6.94 24.81
C ALA A 26 -8.33 -5.97 23.82
N GLY A 27 -6.99 -5.88 23.86
CA GLY A 27 -6.22 -5.28 22.79
C GLY A 27 -6.74 -5.90 21.50
N ASP A 28 -7.26 -5.03 20.62
CA ASP A 28 -7.51 -5.18 19.18
C ASP A 28 -8.16 -6.46 18.62
N GLY A 29 -8.51 -7.44 19.45
CA GLY A 29 -8.87 -8.81 19.06
C GLY A 29 -10.25 -8.94 18.43
N GLU A 30 -11.11 -7.93 18.55
CA GLU A 30 -12.43 -7.92 17.91
C GLU A 30 -12.58 -6.86 16.79
N SER A 31 -11.64 -5.92 16.59
CA SER A 31 -11.89 -4.79 15.67
C SER A 31 -10.74 -4.24 14.81
N GLY A 32 -9.53 -4.81 14.77
CA GLY A 32 -8.59 -4.46 13.70
C GLY A 32 -7.13 -4.43 14.12
N GLY A 33 -6.38 -5.42 13.63
CA GLY A 33 -4.96 -5.56 13.93
C GLY A 33 -4.16 -4.29 13.65
N PHE A 34 -3.20 -3.97 14.51
CA PHE A 34 -2.23 -2.87 14.38
C PHE A 34 -2.76 -1.63 13.64
N LEU A 35 -3.98 -1.19 13.95
CA LEU A 35 -4.50 0.05 13.43
C LEU A 35 -3.72 1.17 14.13
N TRP A 36 -2.77 1.78 13.41
CA TRP A 36 -2.19 3.09 13.74
C TRP A 36 -3.27 4.19 13.90
N GLY A 37 -4.52 3.87 13.58
CA GLY A 37 -5.69 4.73 13.53
C GLY A 37 -5.92 5.62 14.73
N GLN A 38 -5.59 5.14 15.94
CA GLN A 38 -5.86 5.89 17.18
C GLN A 38 -4.68 6.77 17.62
N SER A 39 -3.49 6.62 17.02
CA SER A 39 -2.26 7.28 17.49
C SER A 39 -1.78 8.41 16.59
N LEU A 40 -2.33 8.57 15.38
CA LEU A 40 -1.92 9.60 14.44
C LEU A 40 -3.06 10.59 14.15
N PRO A 41 -2.77 11.90 14.05
CA PRO A 41 -3.76 12.91 13.70
C PRO A 41 -4.28 12.84 12.25
N TRP A 42 -3.70 12.02 11.36
CA TRP A 42 -4.03 11.91 9.92
C TRP A 42 -4.24 13.29 9.27
N SER A 43 -3.15 13.89 8.79
CA SER A 43 -3.21 15.27 8.31
C SER A 43 -2.11 15.53 7.31
N ARG A 44 -2.34 16.51 6.44
CA ARG A 44 -1.32 17.03 5.53
C ARG A 44 -0.05 17.39 6.27
N SER A 45 -0.15 18.08 7.41
CA SER A 45 1.02 18.52 8.18
C SER A 45 1.85 17.33 8.67
N LEU A 46 1.21 16.27 9.16
CA LEU A 46 1.90 15.06 9.58
C LEU A 46 2.54 14.34 8.38
N ALA A 47 1.79 14.13 7.30
CA ALA A 47 2.29 13.47 6.10
C ALA A 47 3.53 14.18 5.54
N LEU A 48 3.53 15.52 5.52
CA LEU A 48 4.66 16.32 5.06
C LEU A 48 5.86 16.29 6.01
N VAL A 49 5.64 16.33 7.33
CA VAL A 49 6.74 16.23 8.32
C VAL A 49 7.41 14.85 8.26
N SER A 50 6.64 13.79 8.03
CA SER A 50 7.16 12.42 7.88
C SER A 50 7.85 12.19 6.53
N TYR A 51 7.70 13.09 5.56
CA TYR A 51 8.19 12.92 4.20
C TYR A 51 9.50 13.68 3.96
N VAL A 52 10.61 12.94 3.96
CA VAL A 52 11.90 13.45 3.50
C VAL A 52 11.94 13.37 1.98
N ARG A 53 11.64 14.50 1.31
CA ARG A 53 11.64 14.61 -0.15
C ARG A 53 13.04 14.34 -0.72
N PRO A 54 13.23 13.32 -1.56
CA PRO A 54 14.55 13.00 -2.10
C PRO A 54 14.99 14.00 -3.18
N GLU A 55 16.30 14.10 -3.39
CA GLU A 55 16.85 14.76 -4.56
C GLU A 55 16.48 13.99 -5.84
N GLN A 56 16.30 14.73 -6.94
CA GLN A 56 16.01 14.14 -8.24
C GLN A 56 17.24 13.44 -8.78
N VAL A 57 17.13 12.14 -9.05
CA VAL A 57 18.16 11.39 -9.75
C VAL A 57 18.11 11.70 -11.25
N SER A 58 19.28 11.71 -11.90
CA SER A 58 19.42 11.97 -13.33
C SER A 58 19.23 10.74 -14.21
N GLN A 59 19.41 9.54 -13.66
CA GLN A 59 19.25 8.28 -14.38
C GLN A 59 18.12 7.46 -13.75
N PRO A 60 17.11 7.04 -14.52
CA PRO A 60 16.08 6.16 -14.02
C PRO A 60 16.66 4.79 -13.68
N VAL A 61 16.01 4.12 -12.73
CA VAL A 61 16.22 2.69 -12.47
C VAL A 61 15.66 1.91 -13.65
N ALA A 62 16.29 0.81 -14.03
CA ALA A 62 15.81 -0.05 -15.10
C ALA A 62 14.36 -0.52 -14.84
N ASP A 63 13.53 -0.50 -15.88
CA ASP A 63 12.10 -0.84 -15.83
C ASP A 63 11.84 -2.26 -15.30
N ASP A 64 12.80 -3.17 -15.43
CA ASP A 64 12.70 -4.54 -14.97
C ASP A 64 13.25 -4.76 -13.56
N ALA A 65 13.82 -3.74 -12.91
CA ALA A 65 14.56 -3.89 -11.66
C ALA A 65 13.74 -4.49 -10.50
N LEU A 66 12.42 -4.28 -10.50
CA LEU A 66 11.51 -4.82 -9.48
C LEU A 66 10.89 -6.17 -9.87
N LEU A 67 10.98 -6.56 -11.14
CA LEU A 67 10.29 -7.76 -11.65
C LEU A 67 10.82 -9.07 -11.05
N PRO A 68 12.12 -9.28 -10.80
CA PRO A 68 12.60 -10.52 -10.17
C PRO A 68 11.97 -10.77 -8.79
N ALA A 69 12.04 -9.78 -7.89
CA ALA A 69 11.46 -9.89 -6.55
C ALA A 69 9.92 -9.98 -6.59
N ALA A 70 9.29 -9.23 -7.50
CA ALA A 70 7.84 -9.32 -7.69
C ALA A 70 7.40 -10.71 -8.14
N ARG A 71 8.12 -11.36 -9.06
CA ARG A 71 7.83 -12.73 -9.51
C ARG A 71 8.00 -13.74 -8.39
N GLU A 72 9.03 -13.62 -7.57
CA GLU A 72 9.27 -14.51 -6.44
C GLU A 72 8.14 -14.44 -5.42
N ASN A 73 7.77 -13.23 -4.99
CA ASN A 73 6.66 -13.03 -4.05
C ASN A 73 5.32 -13.47 -4.64
N LEU A 74 5.07 -13.12 -5.90
CA LEU A 74 3.84 -13.48 -6.60
C LEU A 74 3.70 -15.00 -6.76
N ALA A 75 4.79 -15.74 -7.00
CA ALA A 75 4.76 -17.20 -7.10
C ALA A 75 4.20 -17.86 -5.83
N VAL A 76 4.55 -17.33 -4.65
CA VAL A 76 4.01 -17.81 -3.36
C VAL A 76 2.49 -17.59 -3.29
N ILE A 77 2.02 -16.40 -3.69
CA ILE A 77 0.59 -16.05 -3.70
C ILE A 77 -0.17 -16.94 -4.69
N LEU A 78 0.33 -17.06 -5.93
CA LEU A 78 -0.30 -17.86 -6.98
C LEU A 78 -0.41 -19.33 -6.58
N GLN A 79 0.65 -19.89 -5.99
CA GLN A 79 0.65 -21.27 -5.50
C GLN A 79 -0.46 -21.49 -4.47
N TYR A 80 -0.64 -20.55 -3.53
CA TYR A 80 -1.70 -20.65 -2.52
C TYR A 80 -3.09 -20.57 -3.14
N VAL A 81 -3.35 -19.57 -3.99
CA VAL A 81 -4.67 -19.40 -4.62
C VAL A 81 -5.06 -20.61 -5.49
N GLN A 82 -4.10 -21.14 -6.25
CA GLN A 82 -4.32 -22.31 -7.11
C GLN A 82 -4.56 -23.60 -6.32
N ALA A 83 -4.01 -23.71 -5.11
CA ALA A 83 -4.25 -24.85 -4.22
C ALA A 83 -5.64 -24.82 -3.56
N HIS A 84 -6.34 -23.69 -3.62
CA HIS A 84 -7.63 -23.45 -2.97
C HIS A 84 -8.69 -22.96 -3.98
N PRO A 85 -9.06 -23.78 -4.99
CA PRO A 85 -10.01 -23.39 -6.03
C PRO A 85 -11.44 -23.18 -5.51
N ASP A 86 -11.75 -23.67 -4.31
CA ASP A 86 -13.03 -23.52 -3.62
C ASP A 86 -13.14 -22.22 -2.82
N MET A 87 -12.06 -21.44 -2.71
CA MET A 87 -12.02 -20.15 -2.02
C MET A 87 -12.00 -19.00 -3.02
N GLU A 88 -12.74 -17.93 -2.72
CA GLU A 88 -12.61 -16.65 -3.40
C GLU A 88 -11.56 -15.79 -2.69
N PHE A 89 -10.64 -15.21 -3.46
CA PHE A 89 -9.60 -14.32 -2.96
C PHE A 89 -9.85 -12.90 -3.44
N THR A 90 -9.81 -11.92 -2.52
CA THR A 90 -9.86 -10.50 -2.88
C THR A 90 -8.49 -9.87 -2.72
N PHE A 91 -7.96 -9.32 -3.81
CA PHE A 91 -6.71 -8.56 -3.84
C PHE A 91 -7.01 -7.11 -4.14
N TYR A 92 -6.27 -6.20 -3.51
CA TYR A 92 -6.34 -4.78 -3.85
C TYR A 92 -5.00 -4.11 -3.73
N LEU A 93 -4.69 -3.22 -4.66
CA LEU A 93 -3.55 -2.32 -4.57
C LEU A 93 -4.01 -1.02 -3.90
N VAL A 94 -3.44 -0.75 -2.73
CA VAL A 94 -3.82 0.36 -1.86
C VAL A 94 -3.49 1.73 -2.47
N PRO A 95 -4.26 2.79 -2.15
CA PRO A 95 -4.02 4.14 -2.63
C PRO A 95 -2.83 4.78 -1.89
N TYR A 96 -1.61 4.62 -2.39
CA TYR A 96 -0.49 5.40 -1.89
C TYR A 96 -0.67 6.88 -2.21
N SER A 97 -0.28 7.77 -1.28
CA SER A 97 -0.47 9.21 -1.44
C SER A 97 0.33 9.76 -2.62
N ILE A 98 0.02 10.99 -3.01
CA ILE A 98 0.76 11.72 -4.04
C ILE A 98 2.24 11.92 -3.67
N LEU A 99 2.62 11.87 -2.39
CA LEU A 99 4.03 11.92 -1.96
C LEU A 99 4.82 10.66 -2.33
N PHE A 100 4.17 9.50 -2.40
CA PHE A 100 4.80 8.27 -2.90
C PHE A 100 5.17 8.42 -4.38
N TRP A 101 4.30 9.06 -5.16
CA TRP A 101 4.56 9.30 -6.59
C TRP A 101 5.64 10.36 -6.82
N ASP A 102 5.68 11.43 -6.01
CA ASP A 102 6.81 12.38 -6.00
C ASP A 102 8.13 11.65 -5.73
N GLN A 103 8.16 10.78 -4.69
CA GLN A 103 9.34 10.00 -4.35
C GLN A 103 9.75 9.05 -5.47
N THR A 104 8.78 8.35 -6.05
CA THR A 104 8.99 7.36 -7.10
C THR A 104 9.55 8.01 -8.36
N ILE A 105 9.06 9.19 -8.74
CA ILE A 105 9.58 9.97 -9.87
C ILE A 105 10.98 10.49 -9.55
N ARG A 106 11.17 11.08 -8.36
CA ARG A 106 12.46 11.65 -7.96
C ARG A 106 13.57 10.63 -7.85
N THR A 107 13.23 9.41 -7.45
CA THR A 107 14.17 8.29 -7.39
C THR A 107 14.29 7.51 -8.71
N GLY A 108 13.61 7.96 -9.77
CA GLY A 108 13.69 7.36 -11.10
C GLY A 108 13.07 5.96 -11.18
N ARG A 109 12.11 5.64 -10.31
CA ARG A 109 11.53 4.29 -10.16
C ARG A 109 10.16 4.12 -10.81
N LEU A 110 9.61 5.16 -11.45
CA LEU A 110 8.25 5.14 -11.99
C LEU A 110 8.02 3.99 -12.96
N ASP A 111 8.91 3.82 -13.94
CA ASP A 111 8.81 2.75 -14.94
C ASP A 111 8.85 1.37 -14.28
N ALA A 112 9.79 1.16 -13.35
CA ALA A 112 9.93 -0.10 -12.64
C ALA A 112 8.72 -0.44 -11.76
N VAL A 113 8.13 0.55 -11.09
CA VAL A 113 6.91 0.38 -10.27
C VAL A 113 5.70 0.06 -11.15
N LEU A 114 5.51 0.76 -12.27
CA LEU A 114 4.39 0.50 -13.18
C LEU A 114 4.53 -0.85 -13.89
N ALA A 115 5.75 -1.25 -14.27
CA ALA A 115 6.01 -2.58 -14.82
C ALA A 115 5.70 -3.69 -13.81
N MET A 116 6.08 -3.49 -12.54
CA MET A 116 5.73 -4.40 -11.44
C MET A 116 4.20 -4.48 -11.25
N HIS A 117 3.50 -3.34 -11.22
CA HIS A 117 2.03 -3.32 -11.11
C HIS A 117 1.39 -4.09 -12.26
N LYS A 118 1.84 -3.88 -13.50
CA LYS A 118 1.35 -4.61 -14.67
C LYS A 118 1.50 -6.12 -14.50
N LEU A 119 2.69 -6.58 -14.12
CA LEU A 119 2.96 -8.00 -13.89
C LEU A 119 2.03 -8.61 -12.83
N VAL A 120 1.87 -7.94 -11.68
CA VAL A 120 1.02 -8.42 -10.58
C VAL A 120 -0.44 -8.45 -11.00
N LEU A 121 -0.94 -7.37 -11.61
CA LEU A 121 -2.34 -7.27 -12.04
C LEU A 121 -2.69 -8.30 -13.11
N GLU A 122 -1.83 -8.49 -14.13
CA GLU A 122 -2.04 -9.47 -15.19
C GLU A 122 -2.09 -10.90 -14.63
N ALA A 123 -1.25 -11.22 -13.66
CA ALA A 123 -1.25 -12.55 -13.05
C ALA A 123 -2.47 -12.80 -12.15
N LEU A 124 -2.86 -11.83 -11.33
CA LEU A 124 -3.97 -11.99 -10.40
C LEU A 124 -5.34 -11.99 -11.13
N THR A 125 -5.53 -11.11 -12.11
CA THR A 125 -6.79 -11.05 -12.90
C THR A 125 -6.98 -12.25 -13.82
N ALA A 126 -5.93 -13.03 -14.09
CA ALA A 126 -6.04 -14.29 -14.84
C ALA A 126 -6.58 -15.46 -13.99
N LEU A 127 -6.68 -15.31 -12.67
CA LEU A 127 -7.17 -16.35 -11.77
C LEU A 127 -8.70 -16.30 -11.69
N PRO A 128 -9.40 -17.43 -11.95
CA PRO A 128 -10.87 -17.44 -12.01
C PRO A 128 -11.53 -17.24 -10.64
N ASN A 129 -10.81 -17.47 -9.55
CA ASN A 129 -11.28 -17.31 -8.17
C ASN A 129 -10.66 -16.09 -7.46
N ALA A 130 -10.16 -15.11 -8.23
CA ALA A 130 -9.62 -13.86 -7.69
C ALA A 130 -10.46 -12.66 -8.13
N ARG A 131 -10.75 -11.76 -7.16
CA ARG A 131 -11.30 -10.42 -7.39
C ARG A 131 -10.19 -9.42 -7.15
N VAL A 132 -9.88 -8.59 -8.15
CA VAL A 132 -8.77 -7.64 -8.09
C VAL A 132 -9.32 -6.22 -8.11
N PHE A 133 -8.88 -5.38 -7.18
CA PHE A 133 -9.20 -3.96 -7.14
C PHE A 133 -7.93 -3.11 -7.23
N TYR A 134 -8.05 -1.93 -7.80
CA TYR A 134 -6.92 -1.02 -7.98
C TYR A 134 -7.37 0.36 -7.53
N PHE A 135 -6.73 0.89 -6.50
CA PHE A 135 -7.10 2.19 -5.91
C PHE A 135 -6.02 3.26 -6.06
N LEU A 136 -4.88 2.92 -6.68
CA LEU A 136 -3.76 3.85 -6.92
C LEU A 136 -4.10 5.01 -7.87
N ASP A 137 -5.22 4.94 -8.59
CA ASP A 137 -5.76 5.98 -9.48
C ASP A 137 -7.08 6.59 -8.94
N SER A 138 -7.41 6.38 -7.66
CA SER A 138 -8.46 7.14 -6.97
C SER A 138 -7.93 8.53 -6.62
N TYR A 139 -7.88 9.42 -7.61
CA TYR A 139 -7.16 10.70 -7.55
C TYR A 139 -7.61 11.62 -6.42
N ASP A 140 -8.90 11.60 -6.09
CA ASP A 140 -9.49 12.31 -4.96
C ASP A 140 -8.92 11.83 -3.61
N ILE A 141 -8.65 10.53 -3.48
CA ILE A 141 -8.04 9.95 -2.28
C ILE A 141 -6.54 10.24 -2.26
N ILE A 142 -5.80 9.91 -3.32
CA ILE A 142 -4.33 9.95 -3.28
C ILE A 142 -3.77 11.37 -3.18
N THR A 143 -4.51 12.39 -3.62
CA THR A 143 -4.06 13.79 -3.57
C THR A 143 -4.44 14.52 -2.29
N ASP A 144 -5.43 14.00 -1.55
CA ASP A 144 -5.84 14.57 -0.28
C ASP A 144 -4.93 14.05 0.85
N LEU A 145 -3.90 14.84 1.16
CA LEU A 145 -2.92 14.52 2.20
C LEU A 145 -3.50 14.51 3.62
N ASP A 146 -4.71 15.04 3.84
CA ASP A 146 -5.38 14.90 5.14
C ASP A 146 -5.85 13.46 5.40
N ASN A 147 -5.81 12.58 4.38
CA ASN A 147 -6.04 11.16 4.55
C ASN A 147 -4.82 10.37 5.03
N TYR A 148 -3.64 10.98 5.18
CA TYR A 148 -2.38 10.25 5.33
C TYR A 148 -1.58 10.59 6.59
N GLY A 149 -0.85 9.59 7.10
CA GLY A 149 0.15 9.76 8.17
C GLY A 149 1.58 9.89 7.64
N ASP A 150 1.83 9.36 6.46
CA ASP A 150 3.08 9.48 5.70
C ASP A 150 2.79 9.25 4.20
N HIS A 151 3.83 9.10 3.39
CA HIS A 151 3.68 8.89 1.96
C HIS A 151 2.89 7.62 1.53
N ILE A 152 2.70 6.61 2.38
CA ILE A 152 2.07 5.32 2.01
C ILE A 152 0.91 4.88 2.91
N HIS A 153 0.83 5.35 4.17
CA HIS A 153 -0.19 4.93 5.13
C HIS A 153 -1.37 5.91 5.18
N PHE A 154 -2.55 5.42 4.82
CA PHE A 154 -3.83 6.15 4.85
C PHE A 154 -4.62 5.89 6.15
N SER A 155 -5.59 6.76 6.41
CA SER A 155 -6.39 6.78 7.63
C SER A 155 -7.39 5.61 7.73
N PRO A 156 -7.86 5.26 8.94
CA PRO A 156 -8.90 4.24 9.12
C PRO A 156 -10.19 4.52 8.35
N HIS A 157 -10.53 5.81 8.16
CA HIS A 157 -11.69 6.18 7.36
C HIS A 157 -11.53 5.74 5.90
N ILE A 158 -10.36 5.98 5.29
CA ILE A 158 -10.06 5.46 3.95
C ILE A 158 -10.08 3.94 3.96
N SER A 159 -9.57 3.27 4.99
CA SER A 159 -9.66 1.80 5.09
C SER A 159 -11.10 1.29 5.05
N ALA A 160 -12.02 1.93 5.80
CA ALA A 160 -13.44 1.59 5.78
C ALA A 160 -14.07 1.85 4.41
N LEU A 161 -13.76 3.00 3.80
CA LEU A 161 -14.23 3.36 2.46
C LEU A 161 -13.79 2.32 1.40
N LEU A 162 -12.53 1.89 1.42
CA LEU A 162 -12.05 0.87 0.48
C LEU A 162 -12.77 -0.47 0.67
N ALA A 163 -13.07 -0.86 1.91
CA ALA A 163 -13.83 -2.06 2.20
C ALA A 163 -15.27 -1.96 1.64
N GLU A 164 -15.94 -0.81 1.83
CA GLU A 164 -17.25 -0.54 1.25
C GLU A 164 -17.22 -0.60 -0.29
N ARG A 165 -16.19 0.02 -0.91
CA ARG A 165 -16.00 -0.01 -2.37
C ARG A 165 -15.78 -1.43 -2.87
N MET A 166 -14.94 -2.24 -2.24
CA MET A 166 -14.75 -3.65 -2.63
C MET A 166 -16.02 -4.51 -2.46
N ALA A 167 -16.91 -4.14 -1.54
CA ALA A 167 -18.19 -4.82 -1.35
C ALA A 167 -19.24 -4.42 -2.41
N ALA A 168 -19.20 -3.18 -2.90
CA ALA A 168 -20.20 -2.62 -3.81
C ALA A 168 -19.79 -2.61 -5.29
N GLU A 169 -18.50 -2.50 -5.59
CA GLU A 169 -17.95 -2.36 -6.94
C GLU A 169 -17.58 -3.71 -7.57
N ALA A 170 -17.59 -3.75 -8.90
CA ALA A 170 -17.04 -4.88 -9.64
C ALA A 170 -15.51 -4.88 -9.54
N PRO A 171 -14.86 -6.07 -9.49
CA PRO A 171 -13.42 -6.16 -9.64
C PRO A 171 -13.01 -5.66 -11.04
N MET A 172 -11.75 -5.25 -11.17
CA MET A 172 -11.22 -4.84 -12.46
C MET A 172 -11.03 -6.04 -13.41
N GLU A 173 -11.19 -5.77 -14.70
CA GLU A 173 -10.95 -6.71 -15.78
C GLU A 173 -9.52 -6.56 -16.33
N ALA A 174 -8.96 -7.65 -16.85
CA ALA A 174 -7.61 -7.66 -17.41
C ALA A 174 -7.44 -6.66 -18.58
N SER A 175 -8.51 -6.39 -19.33
CA SER A 175 -8.54 -5.41 -20.43
C SER A 175 -8.34 -3.97 -19.98
N GLU A 176 -8.61 -3.66 -18.71
CA GLU A 176 -8.50 -2.30 -18.15
C GLU A 176 -7.08 -1.95 -17.71
N ILE A 177 -6.24 -2.95 -17.43
CA ILE A 177 -4.90 -2.78 -16.82
C ILE A 177 -4.06 -1.74 -17.57
N SER A 178 -3.93 -1.89 -18.89
CA SER A 178 -3.07 -1.01 -19.69
C SER A 178 -3.55 0.43 -19.69
N ALA A 179 -4.86 0.64 -19.83
CA ALA A 179 -5.45 1.98 -19.85
C ALA A 179 -5.29 2.68 -18.50
N ARG A 180 -5.54 1.97 -17.40
CA ARG A 180 -5.42 2.52 -16.03
C ARG A 180 -3.97 2.86 -15.66
N LEU A 181 -3.01 1.98 -15.97
CA LEU A 181 -1.60 2.26 -15.72
C LEU A 181 -1.07 3.42 -16.57
N THR A 182 -1.56 3.55 -17.82
CA THR A 182 -1.21 4.69 -18.68
C THR A 182 -1.78 5.99 -18.12
N ALA A 183 -3.05 5.99 -17.69
CA ALA A 183 -3.68 7.16 -17.10
C ALA A 183 -2.97 7.60 -15.81
N LEU A 184 -2.64 6.63 -14.94
CA LEU A 184 -1.91 6.89 -13.70
C LEU A 184 -0.52 7.47 -13.97
N ARG A 185 0.21 6.97 -14.97
CA ARG A 185 1.49 7.56 -15.39
C ARG A 185 1.31 9.03 -15.76
N VAL A 186 0.39 9.31 -16.68
CA VAL A 186 0.14 10.67 -17.18
C VAL A 186 -0.22 11.59 -16.02
N PHE A 187 -1.07 11.12 -15.11
CA PHE A 187 -1.43 11.85 -13.90
C PHE A 187 -0.20 12.13 -13.01
N ALA A 188 0.57 11.10 -12.68
CA ALA A 188 1.72 11.21 -11.78
C ALA A 188 2.81 12.10 -12.38
N GLU A 189 3.13 12.00 -13.66
CA GLU A 189 4.14 12.84 -14.32
C GLU A 189 3.66 14.29 -14.50
N GLY A 190 2.35 14.50 -14.66
CA GLY A 190 1.73 15.81 -14.87
C GLY A 190 1.33 16.56 -13.60
N TYR A 191 1.48 15.94 -12.42
CA TYR A 191 1.05 16.54 -11.17
C TYR A 191 1.98 17.69 -10.72
N ASP A 192 1.42 18.79 -10.22
CA ASP A 192 2.20 19.91 -9.68
C ASP A 192 2.66 19.60 -8.25
N TYR A 193 3.78 18.87 -8.14
CA TYR A 193 4.37 18.53 -6.85
C TYR A 193 4.95 19.73 -6.11
N GLU A 194 5.37 20.79 -6.83
CA GLU A 194 5.94 21.97 -6.17
C GLU A 194 4.86 22.75 -5.42
N ALA A 195 3.62 22.77 -5.93
CA ALA A 195 2.48 23.33 -5.20
C ALA A 195 2.20 22.64 -3.85
N ILE A 196 2.70 21.42 -3.62
CA ILE A 196 2.59 20.77 -2.32
C ILE A 196 3.42 21.50 -1.25
N PHE A 197 4.58 22.03 -1.64
CA PHE A 197 5.57 22.62 -0.74
C PHE A 197 5.60 24.16 -0.78
N ALA A 198 4.82 24.77 -1.68
CA ALA A 198 4.56 26.20 -1.68
C ALA A 198 3.64 26.54 -0.48
N GLY A 199 4.24 27.03 0.61
CA GLY A 199 3.50 27.52 1.78
C GLY A 199 2.70 28.78 1.52
#